data_AF-A0A9X3Z7D8-F1
#
_entry.id   AF-A0A9X3Z7D8-F1
#
_cell.length_a   1.000
_cell.length_b   1.000
_cell.length_c   1.000
_cell.angle_alpha   90.00
_cell.angle_beta   90.00
_cell.angle_gamma   90.00
#
_symmetry.space_group_name_H-M   'P 1'
#
loop_
_entity.id
_entity.type
_entity.pdbx_description
1 polymer ?
#
loop_
_entity_poly.entity_id
_entity_poly.type
_entity_poly.pdbx_seq_one_letter_code
_entity_poly.pdbx_strand_id
1 'polypeptide(L)'
;MTVRGHSHLEMLVDQLEIDTEIIPFSLPDPLDVRLDVDVTYRLFDLQKLVRFYGQRYWEEETSEFGKVPGRLELENVAAHTFNVARCVLLLAPHFPWLDRAKSVELALVHDEPEIVTGDRDPVGKDGQGNDTHAFNQALRRDKDCEERRALDALAATMRHSLRSPYLNIFDELIEASSEEAQFVKALDKLQALVFVRLRKGGRITPDHAAFTIRYSRIGVHRFPPLQEHFKIVLRDLLNDVAQSRPAEALSFYDEVFAKLESADQP
;
A
#
# COMPACT_ATOMS: atom_id res chain seq x y z
N MET A 1 28.37 1.09 38.84
CA MET A 1 28.85 1.10 37.43
C MET A 1 27.98 1.96 36.50
N THR A 2 27.12 2.84 37.04
CA THR A 2 26.04 3.51 36.29
C THR A 2 26.32 4.98 35.95
N VAL A 3 27.25 5.64 36.67
CA VAL A 3 27.57 7.08 36.46
C VAL A 3 28.58 7.29 35.32
N ARG A 4 29.58 6.41 35.16
CA ARG A 4 30.57 6.50 34.07
C ARG A 4 29.98 6.25 32.67
N GLY A 5 28.95 5.41 32.57
CA GLY A 5 28.29 5.09 31.29
C GLY A 5 27.43 6.23 30.75
N HIS A 6 26.69 6.93 31.62
CA HIS A 6 25.97 8.16 31.27
C HIS A 6 26.93 9.25 30.77
N SER A 7 28.08 9.41 31.44
CA SER A 7 29.08 10.39 31.04
C SER A 7 29.68 10.13 29.64
N HIS A 8 29.90 8.88 29.24
CA HIS A 8 30.42 8.60 27.89
C HIS A 8 29.35 8.71 26.80
N LEU A 9 28.07 8.47 27.13
CA LEU A 9 26.95 8.66 26.21
C LEU A 9 26.82 10.15 25.85
N GLU A 10 26.71 11.02 26.87
CA GLU A 10 26.61 12.47 26.64
C GLU A 10 27.84 12.99 25.91
N MET A 11 29.06 12.55 26.29
CA MET A 11 30.28 12.92 25.56
C MET A 11 30.26 12.53 24.08
N LEU A 12 29.63 11.41 23.71
CA LEU A 12 29.52 11.00 22.30
C LEU A 12 28.49 11.85 21.55
N VAL A 13 27.41 12.26 22.22
CA VAL A 13 26.36 13.11 21.65
C VAL A 13 26.85 14.55 21.51
N ASP A 14 27.45 15.11 22.55
CA ASP A 14 27.97 16.49 22.61
C ASP A 14 29.07 16.73 21.58
N GLN A 15 29.83 15.69 21.20
CA GLN A 15 30.82 15.76 20.12
C GLN A 15 30.23 16.10 18.74
N LEU A 16 28.91 15.98 18.59
CA LEU A 16 28.19 16.27 17.35
C LEU A 16 27.55 17.67 17.35
N GLU A 17 27.69 18.45 18.45
CA GLU A 17 27.22 19.83 18.48
C GLU A 17 27.96 20.66 17.42
N ILE A 18 27.18 21.22 16.48
CA ILE A 18 27.68 22.16 15.48
C ILE A 18 27.40 23.58 15.99
N ASP A 19 28.35 24.48 15.80
CA ASP A 19 28.19 25.88 16.15
C ASP A 19 26.96 26.50 15.46
N THR A 20 25.95 26.81 16.26
CA THR A 20 24.64 27.29 15.78
C THR A 20 24.64 28.78 15.48
N GLU A 21 25.74 29.50 15.73
CA GLU A 21 25.88 30.94 15.44
C GLU A 21 25.69 31.28 13.94
N ILE A 22 25.76 30.28 13.05
CA ILE A 22 25.60 30.45 11.58
C ILE A 22 24.17 30.16 11.10
N ILE A 23 23.25 29.67 11.95
CA ILE A 23 21.91 29.25 11.52
C ILE A 23 20.92 30.41 11.64
N PRO A 24 20.39 30.99 10.54
CA PRO A 24 19.50 32.16 10.61
C PRO A 24 18.03 31.80 10.93
N PHE A 25 17.76 30.59 11.42
CA PHE A 25 16.41 30.06 11.64
C PHE A 25 16.24 29.52 13.06
N SER A 26 15.03 29.65 13.61
CA SER A 26 14.66 29.00 14.87
C SER A 26 14.69 27.48 14.72
N LEU A 27 15.50 26.80 15.53
CA LEU A 27 15.49 25.35 15.62
C LEU A 27 14.16 24.85 16.23
N PRO A 28 13.73 23.61 15.93
CA PRO A 28 12.52 23.04 16.53
C PRO A 28 12.66 22.89 18.05
N ASP A 29 11.53 22.91 18.76
CA ASP A 29 11.51 22.66 20.20
C ASP A 29 12.01 21.23 20.51
N PRO A 30 12.86 21.02 21.54
CA PRO A 30 13.40 19.70 21.85
C PRO A 30 12.35 18.61 22.10
N LEU A 31 11.17 18.96 22.63
CA LEU A 31 10.07 18.00 22.79
C LEU A 31 9.49 17.60 21.43
N ASP A 32 9.31 18.56 20.52
CA ASP A 32 8.88 18.27 19.15
C ASP A 32 9.90 17.38 18.44
N VAL A 33 11.21 17.65 18.61
CA VAL A 33 12.28 16.78 18.07
C VAL A 33 12.17 15.35 18.60
N ARG A 34 11.92 15.16 19.90
CA ARG A 34 11.73 13.82 20.48
C ARG A 34 10.55 13.09 19.85
N LEU A 35 9.41 13.76 19.71
CA LEU A 35 8.21 13.19 19.07
C LEU A 35 8.45 12.85 17.60
N ASP A 36 9.15 13.72 16.85
CA ASP A 36 9.50 13.48 15.45
C ASP A 36 10.40 12.23 15.31
N VAL A 37 11.37 12.04 16.21
CA VAL A 37 12.23 10.85 16.21
C VAL A 37 11.44 9.58 16.58
N ASP A 38 10.52 9.66 17.55
CA ASP A 38 9.68 8.50 17.93
C ASP A 38 8.79 8.05 16.77
N VAL A 39 8.17 8.99 16.05
CA VAL A 39 7.40 8.72 14.84
C VAL A 39 8.32 8.14 13.76
N THR A 40 9.51 8.70 13.57
CA THR A 40 10.50 8.20 12.60
C THR A 40 10.85 6.72 12.86
N TYR A 41 11.04 6.33 14.11
CA TYR A 41 11.25 4.92 14.47
C TYR A 41 10.04 4.06 14.14
N ARG A 42 8.84 4.56 14.45
CA ARG A 42 7.58 3.84 14.24
C ARG A 42 7.29 3.60 12.75
N LEU A 43 7.69 4.49 11.86
CA LEU A 43 7.52 4.31 10.40
C LEU A 43 8.25 3.05 9.87
N PHE A 44 9.28 2.55 10.55
CA PHE A 44 9.90 1.27 10.17
C PHE A 44 8.99 0.06 10.39
N ASP A 45 7.89 0.18 11.13
CA ASP A 45 6.93 -0.90 11.31
C ASP A 45 6.24 -1.29 9.99
N LEU A 46 6.10 -0.36 9.04
CA LEU A 46 5.62 -0.66 7.68
C LEU A 46 6.50 -1.67 6.95
N GLN A 47 7.80 -1.71 7.24
CA GLN A 47 8.70 -2.69 6.63
C GLN A 47 8.51 -4.10 7.19
N LYS A 48 7.91 -4.22 8.39
CA LYS A 48 7.66 -5.48 9.08
C LYS A 48 6.38 -6.16 8.58
N LEU A 49 5.47 -5.40 7.97
CA LEU A 49 4.20 -5.87 7.44
C LEU A 49 4.40 -6.39 6.02
N VAL A 50 4.40 -7.71 5.84
CA VAL A 50 4.54 -8.34 4.52
C VAL A 50 3.14 -8.50 3.91
N ARG A 51 2.92 -7.87 2.76
CA ARG A 51 1.66 -7.98 2.02
C ARG A 51 1.48 -9.38 1.46
N PHE A 52 0.22 -9.80 1.36
CA PHE A 52 -0.16 -11.13 0.86
C PHE A 52 0.24 -12.33 1.75
N TYR A 53 0.95 -12.09 2.85
CA TYR A 53 1.46 -13.15 3.71
C TYR A 53 0.32 -13.99 4.33
N GLY A 54 0.32 -15.29 4.06
CA GLY A 54 -0.70 -16.21 4.55
C GLY A 54 -2.09 -16.03 3.94
N GLN A 55 -2.24 -15.18 2.92
CA GLN A 55 -3.49 -14.98 2.21
C GLN A 55 -3.75 -16.10 1.20
N ARG A 56 -5.01 -16.33 0.87
CA ARG A 56 -5.42 -17.30 -0.15
C ARG A 56 -4.78 -16.95 -1.49
N TYR A 57 -4.28 -17.97 -2.19
CA TYR A 57 -3.49 -17.90 -3.43
C TYR A 57 -2.04 -17.45 -3.28
N TRP A 58 -1.55 -17.21 -2.07
CA TRP A 58 -0.17 -16.82 -1.78
C TRP A 58 0.52 -17.78 -0.82
N GLU A 59 -0.06 -18.96 -0.58
CA GLU A 59 0.44 -19.95 0.38
C GLU A 59 1.83 -20.47 -0.01
N GLU A 60 2.06 -20.66 -1.32
CA GLU A 60 3.35 -21.07 -1.85
C GLU A 60 4.41 -20.00 -1.60
N GLU A 61 4.15 -18.74 -1.98
CA GLU A 61 5.07 -17.62 -1.75
C GLU A 61 5.31 -17.32 -0.27
N THR A 62 4.31 -17.55 0.58
CA THR A 62 4.43 -17.42 2.04
C THR A 62 5.43 -18.43 2.61
N SER A 63 5.51 -19.61 1.99
CA SER A 63 6.37 -20.72 2.42
C SER A 63 7.79 -20.64 1.82
N GLU A 64 8.08 -19.63 0.97
CA GLU A 64 9.40 -19.46 0.37
C GLU A 64 10.42 -19.03 1.43
N PHE A 65 11.49 -19.81 1.59
CA PHE A 65 12.55 -19.53 2.55
C PHE A 65 13.75 -18.85 1.90
N GLY A 66 14.17 -17.73 2.48
CA GLY A 66 15.39 -17.02 2.11
C GLY A 66 15.20 -16.06 0.94
N LYS A 67 15.76 -14.85 1.08
CA LYS A 67 15.76 -13.86 -0.01
C LYS A 67 16.75 -14.28 -1.08
N VAL A 68 16.28 -14.42 -2.33
CA VAL A 68 17.15 -14.68 -3.47
C VAL A 68 17.45 -13.36 -4.19
N PRO A 69 18.70 -12.88 -4.22
CA PRO A 69 19.04 -11.66 -4.95
C PRO A 69 18.58 -11.71 -6.41
N GLY A 70 17.90 -10.67 -6.87
CA GLY A 70 17.34 -10.57 -8.23
C GLY A 70 15.96 -11.21 -8.41
N ARG A 71 15.41 -11.88 -7.39
CA ARG A 71 14.02 -12.36 -7.38
C ARG A 71 13.10 -11.32 -6.75
N LEU A 72 11.92 -11.14 -7.33
CA LEU A 72 10.85 -10.38 -6.69
C LEU A 72 10.25 -11.25 -5.57
N GLU A 73 10.34 -10.80 -4.33
CA GLU A 73 9.77 -11.45 -3.16
C GLU A 73 8.37 -10.89 -2.85
N LEU A 74 7.68 -11.42 -1.82
CA LEU A 74 6.51 -10.73 -1.27
C LEU A 74 6.93 -9.32 -0.79
N GLU A 75 6.20 -8.31 -1.23
CA GLU A 75 6.49 -6.93 -0.84
C GLU A 75 6.03 -6.66 0.60
N ASN A 76 6.69 -5.72 1.27
CA ASN A 76 6.17 -5.15 2.50
C ASN A 76 5.42 -3.85 2.21
N VAL A 77 4.63 -3.40 3.18
CA VAL A 77 3.79 -2.19 3.02
C VAL A 77 4.65 -0.97 2.68
N ALA A 78 5.83 -0.82 3.28
CA ALA A 78 6.74 0.29 2.93
C ALA A 78 7.18 0.28 1.45
N ALA A 79 7.52 -0.89 0.90
CA ALA A 79 7.90 -1.05 -0.50
C ALA A 79 6.72 -0.80 -1.45
N HIS A 80 5.53 -1.27 -1.07
CA HIS A 80 4.28 -0.97 -1.78
C HIS A 80 4.02 0.53 -1.83
N THR A 81 4.02 1.19 -0.68
CA THR A 81 3.84 2.64 -0.54
C THR A 81 4.81 3.43 -1.41
N PHE A 82 6.09 3.06 -1.39
CA PHE A 82 7.08 3.67 -2.29
C PHE A 82 6.69 3.49 -3.77
N ASN A 83 6.31 2.28 -4.18
CA ASN A 83 5.92 2.00 -5.56
C ASN A 83 4.68 2.80 -5.99
N VAL A 84 3.65 2.89 -5.13
CA VAL A 84 2.45 3.71 -5.41
C VAL A 84 2.82 5.18 -5.58
N ALA A 85 3.63 5.74 -4.67
CA ALA A 85 4.09 7.13 -4.78
C ALA A 85 4.96 7.36 -6.04
N ARG A 86 5.78 6.38 -6.44
CA ARG A 86 6.54 6.43 -7.71
C ARG A 86 5.62 6.35 -8.93
N CYS A 87 4.55 5.56 -8.88
CA CYS A 87 3.52 5.54 -9.91
C CYS A 87 2.81 6.89 -10.04
N VAL A 88 2.52 7.58 -8.94
CA VAL A 88 1.98 8.96 -8.97
C VAL A 88 2.91 9.87 -9.77
N LEU A 89 4.20 9.87 -9.45
CA LEU A 89 5.18 10.72 -10.14
C LEU A 89 5.31 10.41 -11.64
N LEU A 90 5.11 9.14 -12.03
CA LEU A 90 5.14 8.70 -13.42
C LEU A 90 3.85 9.08 -14.17
N LEU A 91 2.69 8.90 -13.54
CA LEU A 91 1.39 8.90 -14.23
C LEU A 91 0.60 10.22 -14.09
N ALA A 92 0.80 10.97 -13.00
CA ALA A 92 0.17 12.27 -12.82
C ALA A 92 0.40 13.28 -13.98
N PRO A 93 1.58 13.29 -14.68
CA PRO A 93 1.76 14.14 -15.86
C PRO A 93 0.76 13.91 -17.01
N HIS A 94 0.09 12.76 -17.07
CA HIS A 94 -1.00 12.52 -18.03
C HIS A 94 -2.32 13.20 -17.64
N PHE A 95 -2.45 13.66 -16.40
CA PHE A 95 -3.67 14.21 -15.81
C PHE A 95 -3.37 15.62 -15.25
N PRO A 96 -3.19 16.63 -16.11
CA PRO A 96 -2.65 17.94 -15.72
C PRO A 96 -3.51 18.75 -14.74
N TRP A 97 -4.74 18.31 -14.48
CA TRP A 97 -5.64 18.92 -13.50
C TRP A 97 -5.42 18.40 -12.07
N LEU A 98 -4.71 17.29 -11.88
CA LEU A 98 -4.37 16.76 -10.57
C LEU A 98 -3.23 17.56 -9.93
N ASP A 99 -3.34 17.82 -8.63
CA ASP A 99 -2.19 18.25 -7.85
C ASP A 99 -1.25 17.06 -7.61
N ARG A 100 -0.13 17.05 -8.34
CA ARG A 100 0.89 16.00 -8.25
C ARG A 100 1.53 15.95 -6.86
N ALA A 101 1.79 17.09 -6.22
CA ALA A 101 2.47 17.11 -4.92
C ALA A 101 1.55 16.50 -3.86
N LYS A 102 0.28 16.93 -3.86
CA LYS A 102 -0.75 16.37 -2.99
C LYS A 102 -0.98 14.87 -3.22
N SER A 103 -1.02 14.43 -4.48
CA SER A 103 -1.15 13.00 -4.82
C SER A 103 0.01 12.16 -4.27
N VAL A 104 1.24 12.69 -4.26
CA VAL A 104 2.40 12.00 -3.68
C VAL A 104 2.28 11.93 -2.16
N GLU A 105 1.85 13.00 -1.50
CA GLU A 105 1.61 13.04 -0.06
C GLU A 105 0.56 11.99 0.35
N LEU A 106 -0.59 11.98 -0.33
CA LEU A 106 -1.64 10.97 -0.15
C LEU A 106 -1.11 9.55 -0.34
N ALA A 107 -0.32 9.31 -1.38
CA ALA A 107 0.26 7.99 -1.65
C ALA A 107 1.30 7.56 -0.61
N LEU A 108 2.09 8.48 -0.05
CA LEU A 108 3.09 8.13 0.96
C LEU A 108 2.47 7.68 2.28
N VAL A 109 1.30 8.21 2.62
CA VAL A 109 0.67 7.93 3.92
C VAL A 109 -0.43 6.87 3.85
N HIS A 110 -0.92 6.49 2.66
CA HIS A 110 -2.19 5.75 2.52
C HIS A 110 -2.34 4.47 3.36
N ASP A 111 -1.25 3.71 3.54
CA ASP A 111 -1.24 2.45 4.30
C ASP A 111 -0.61 2.61 5.71
N GLU A 112 -0.30 3.83 6.20
CA GLU A 112 0.18 4.03 7.57
C GLU A 112 -0.74 3.48 8.70
N PRO A 113 -2.08 3.45 8.58
CA PRO A 113 -2.96 2.81 9.57
C PRO A 113 -2.59 1.34 9.82
N GLU A 114 -2.01 0.66 8.83
CA GLU A 114 -1.65 -0.76 8.91
C GLU A 114 -0.58 -1.05 9.97
N ILE A 115 0.20 -0.05 10.39
CA ILE A 115 1.09 -0.16 11.56
C ILE A 115 0.32 -0.70 12.79
N VAL A 116 -0.97 -0.35 12.90
CA VAL A 116 -1.84 -0.78 14.00
C VAL A 116 -2.79 -1.89 13.57
N THR A 117 -3.39 -1.81 12.38
CA THR A 117 -4.43 -2.75 11.95
C THR A 117 -3.89 -4.03 11.30
N GLY A 118 -2.64 -4.01 10.83
CA GLY A 118 -2.09 -4.98 9.89
C GLY A 118 -2.67 -4.85 8.47
N ASP A 119 -2.02 -5.53 7.51
CA ASP A 119 -2.51 -5.68 6.13
C ASP A 119 -3.76 -6.58 6.11
N ARG A 120 -4.92 -5.98 5.81
CA ARG A 120 -6.21 -6.68 5.84
C ARG A 120 -6.39 -7.48 4.55
N ASP A 121 -6.58 -8.79 4.69
CA ASP A 121 -6.84 -9.72 3.58
C ASP A 121 -8.13 -9.32 2.80
N PRO A 122 -8.02 -8.96 1.51
CA PRO A 122 -9.16 -8.68 0.65
C PRO A 122 -9.74 -9.93 -0.04
N VAL A 123 -9.04 -11.07 0.04
CA VAL A 123 -9.37 -12.30 -0.68
C VAL A 123 -10.29 -13.19 0.15
N GLY A 124 -10.01 -13.31 1.45
CA GLY A 124 -10.77 -14.19 2.33
C GLY A 124 -10.49 -15.68 2.09
N LYS A 125 -11.09 -16.54 2.91
CA LYS A 125 -10.77 -17.98 2.93
C LYS A 125 -11.30 -18.73 1.71
N ASP A 126 -12.41 -18.27 1.15
CA ASP A 126 -13.05 -18.89 -0.01
C ASP A 126 -12.40 -18.49 -1.35
N GLY A 127 -11.52 -17.49 -1.33
CA GLY A 127 -10.85 -16.97 -2.52
C GLY A 127 -11.65 -15.92 -3.31
N GLN A 128 -12.85 -15.56 -2.86
CA GLN A 128 -13.81 -14.78 -3.65
C GLN A 128 -13.95 -13.33 -3.17
N GLY A 129 -13.51 -13.03 -1.95
CA GLY A 129 -13.55 -11.70 -1.34
C GLY A 129 -14.94 -11.20 -0.96
N ASN A 130 -15.99 -12.00 -1.17
CA ASN A 130 -17.38 -11.60 -0.98
C ASN A 130 -17.74 -11.38 0.50
N ASP A 131 -17.05 -12.08 1.40
CA ASP A 131 -17.16 -11.96 2.86
C ASP A 131 -16.05 -11.07 3.45
N THR A 132 -15.47 -10.17 2.66
CA THR A 132 -14.41 -9.25 3.08
C THR A 132 -14.72 -7.80 2.72
N HIS A 133 -13.85 -6.88 3.14
CA HIS A 133 -13.92 -5.46 2.80
C HIS A 133 -13.76 -5.14 1.29
N ALA A 134 -13.37 -6.12 0.47
CA ALA A 134 -13.22 -5.95 -0.98
C ALA A 134 -14.57 -5.76 -1.67
N PHE A 135 -15.56 -6.60 -1.34
CA PHE A 135 -16.88 -6.61 -2.01
C PHE A 135 -18.07 -6.54 -1.04
N ASN A 136 -17.85 -6.43 0.27
CA ASN A 136 -18.90 -6.22 1.26
C ASN A 136 -18.83 -4.80 1.85
N GLN A 137 -19.88 -4.00 1.63
CA GLN A 137 -19.90 -2.60 2.08
C GLN A 137 -19.93 -2.46 3.60
N ALA A 138 -20.56 -3.37 4.34
CA ALA A 138 -20.59 -3.31 5.80
C ALA A 138 -19.19 -3.57 6.38
N LEU A 139 -18.52 -4.63 5.91
CA LEU A 139 -17.15 -4.94 6.33
C LEU A 139 -16.14 -3.88 5.87
N ARG A 140 -16.42 -3.20 4.75
CA ARG A 140 -15.64 -2.04 4.33
C ARG A 140 -15.75 -0.89 5.32
N ARG A 141 -16.96 -0.55 5.76
CA ARG A 141 -17.16 0.49 6.79
C ARG A 141 -16.53 0.11 8.12
N ASP A 142 -16.57 -1.16 8.50
CA ASP A 142 -15.91 -1.64 9.71
C ASP A 142 -14.39 -1.45 9.62
N LYS A 143 -13.78 -1.81 8.48
CA LYS A 143 -12.36 -1.54 8.20
C LYS A 143 -12.05 -0.04 8.28
N ASP A 144 -12.82 0.81 7.61
CA ASP A 144 -12.61 2.25 7.61
C ASP A 144 -12.72 2.83 9.05
N CYS A 145 -13.61 2.31 9.89
CA CYS A 145 -13.71 2.68 11.31
C CYS A 145 -12.50 2.25 12.14
N GLU A 146 -11.96 1.06 11.90
CA GLU A 146 -10.75 0.58 12.56
C GLU A 146 -9.53 1.40 12.16
N GLU A 147 -9.39 1.72 10.88
CA GLU A 147 -8.31 2.57 10.36
C GLU A 147 -8.35 3.97 10.97
N ARG A 148 -9.55 4.57 11.09
CA ARG A 148 -9.71 5.85 11.79
C ARG A 148 -9.22 5.81 13.23
N ARG A 149 -9.55 4.75 13.98
CA ARG A 149 -9.05 4.58 15.37
C ARG A 149 -7.54 4.37 15.42
N ALA A 150 -6.99 3.63 14.47
CA ALA A 150 -5.54 3.45 14.33
C ALA A 150 -4.82 4.77 14.08
N LEU A 151 -5.38 5.61 13.21
CA LEU A 151 -4.87 6.93 12.89
C LEU A 151 -4.94 7.88 14.07
N ASP A 152 -6.03 7.89 14.82
CA ASP A 152 -6.13 8.68 16.06
C ASP A 152 -5.02 8.29 17.04
N ALA A 153 -4.74 6.98 17.17
CA ALA A 153 -3.67 6.47 18.02
C ALA A 153 -2.26 6.82 17.50
N LEU A 154 -2.05 6.85 16.18
CA LEU A 154 -0.78 7.29 15.56
C LEU A 154 -0.58 8.80 15.74
N ALA A 155 -1.58 9.61 15.39
CA ALA A 155 -1.56 11.07 15.49
C ALA A 155 -1.38 11.54 16.94
N ALA A 156 -1.92 10.82 17.93
CA ALA A 156 -1.69 11.13 19.35
C ALA A 156 -0.21 11.08 19.77
N THR A 157 0.63 10.34 19.03
CA THR A 157 2.09 10.26 19.27
C THR A 157 2.89 11.32 18.52
N MET A 158 2.27 12.05 17.60
CA MET A 158 2.91 13.14 16.85
C MET A 158 2.92 14.45 17.65
N ARG A 159 3.81 15.36 17.26
CA ARG A 159 3.79 16.75 17.73
C ARG A 159 2.47 17.44 17.41
N HIS A 160 2.04 18.36 18.27
CA HIS A 160 0.69 18.94 18.24
C HIS A 160 0.36 19.60 16.89
N SER A 161 1.33 20.29 16.29
CA SER A 161 1.17 20.99 15.01
C SER A 161 0.90 20.08 13.82
N LEU A 162 1.28 18.80 13.89
CA LEU A 162 1.14 17.84 12.79
C LEU A 162 -0.17 17.04 12.84
N ARG A 163 -0.81 16.93 14.01
CA ARG A 163 -1.94 16.00 14.22
C ARG A 163 -3.12 16.27 13.30
N SER A 164 -3.65 17.50 13.32
CA SER A 164 -4.83 17.84 12.51
C SER A 164 -4.55 17.80 11.00
N PRO A 165 -3.44 18.37 10.48
CA PRO A 165 -3.09 18.19 9.07
C PRO A 165 -2.99 16.73 8.66
N TYR A 166 -2.34 15.89 9.47
CA TYR A 166 -2.17 14.48 9.19
C TYR A 166 -3.52 13.74 9.13
N LEU A 167 -4.40 13.94 10.12
CA LEU A 167 -5.73 13.33 10.12
C LEU A 167 -6.59 13.78 8.93
N ASN A 168 -6.49 15.05 8.52
CA ASN A 168 -7.25 15.56 7.37
C ASN A 168 -6.87 14.85 6.05
N ILE A 169 -5.59 14.48 5.88
CA ILE A 169 -5.13 13.72 4.70
C ILE A 169 -5.82 12.35 4.66
N PHE A 170 -5.97 11.69 5.82
CA PHE A 170 -6.66 10.41 5.89
C PHE A 170 -8.17 10.51 5.75
N ASP A 171 -8.79 11.56 6.24
CA ASP A 171 -10.21 11.81 6.00
C ASP A 171 -10.47 11.90 4.49
N GLU A 172 -9.61 12.60 3.77
CA GLU A 172 -9.67 12.68 2.31
C GLU A 172 -9.46 11.31 1.65
N LEU A 173 -8.47 10.53 2.11
CA LEU A 173 -8.22 9.18 1.59
C LEU A 173 -9.41 8.26 1.83
N ILE A 174 -9.90 8.13 3.06
CA ILE A 174 -10.99 7.23 3.46
C ILE A 174 -12.24 7.54 2.63
N GLU A 175 -12.66 8.81 2.60
CA GLU A 175 -13.84 9.25 1.86
C GLU A 175 -13.64 9.30 0.34
N ALA A 176 -12.38 9.27 -0.13
CA ALA A 176 -12.02 9.49 -1.54
C ALA A 176 -12.65 10.77 -2.10
N SER A 177 -12.64 11.84 -1.30
CA SER A 177 -13.40 13.08 -1.54
C SER A 177 -12.77 14.01 -2.58
N SER A 178 -11.51 13.76 -2.97
CA SER A 178 -10.81 14.48 -4.03
C SER A 178 -10.48 13.57 -5.21
N GLU A 179 -10.21 14.15 -6.38
CA GLU A 179 -9.71 13.39 -7.53
C GLU A 179 -8.31 12.83 -7.27
N GLU A 180 -7.46 13.52 -6.50
CA GLU A 180 -6.14 13.01 -6.11
C GLU A 180 -6.25 11.75 -5.24
N ALA A 181 -7.16 11.71 -4.26
CA ALA A 181 -7.39 10.53 -3.43
C ALA A 181 -8.00 9.38 -4.24
N GLN A 182 -8.91 9.68 -5.17
CA GLN A 182 -9.44 8.69 -6.10
C GLN A 182 -8.36 8.12 -7.01
N PHE A 183 -7.47 8.96 -7.52
CA PHE A 183 -6.32 8.58 -8.32
C PHE A 183 -5.35 7.69 -7.54
N VAL A 184 -4.97 8.07 -6.31
CA VAL A 184 -4.09 7.25 -5.45
C VAL A 184 -4.72 5.89 -5.13
N LYS A 185 -6.00 5.85 -4.75
CA LYS A 185 -6.71 4.58 -4.52
C LYS A 185 -6.83 3.73 -5.78
N ALA A 186 -6.89 4.33 -6.96
CA ALA A 186 -6.87 3.59 -8.22
C ALA A 186 -5.47 3.05 -8.55
N LEU A 187 -4.42 3.82 -8.25
CA LEU A 187 -3.04 3.37 -8.39
C LEU A 187 -2.67 2.24 -7.44
N ASP A 188 -3.14 2.25 -6.19
CA ASP A 188 -2.99 1.12 -5.25
C ASP A 188 -3.52 -0.20 -5.88
N LYS A 189 -4.71 -0.15 -6.48
CA LYS A 189 -5.30 -1.32 -7.16
C LYS A 189 -4.58 -1.71 -8.45
N LEU A 190 -4.08 -0.74 -9.21
CA LEU A 190 -3.27 -1.01 -10.39
C LEU A 190 -1.91 -1.63 -10.03
N GLN A 191 -1.25 -1.12 -8.98
CA GLN A 191 0.02 -1.66 -8.48
C GLN A 191 -0.20 -3.11 -8.02
N ALA A 192 -1.28 -3.41 -7.30
CA ALA A 192 -1.56 -4.77 -6.85
C ALA A 192 -1.70 -5.75 -8.03
N LEU A 193 -2.35 -5.33 -9.12
CA LEU A 193 -2.42 -6.12 -10.37
C LEU A 193 -1.04 -6.32 -11.00
N VAL A 194 -0.21 -5.27 -11.05
CA VAL A 194 1.18 -5.37 -11.54
C VAL A 194 1.98 -6.35 -10.69
N PHE A 195 1.84 -6.28 -9.37
CA PHE A 195 2.54 -7.17 -8.44
C PHE A 195 2.12 -8.63 -8.62
N VAL A 196 0.82 -8.91 -8.68
CA VAL A 196 0.28 -10.26 -8.97
C VAL A 196 0.89 -10.79 -10.27
N ARG A 197 0.89 -9.99 -11.34
CA ARG A 197 1.50 -10.40 -12.60
C ARG A 197 2.96 -10.78 -12.44
N LEU A 198 3.77 -9.86 -11.91
CA LEU A 198 5.23 -10.04 -11.85
C LEU A 198 5.63 -11.16 -10.89
N ARG A 199 4.91 -11.39 -9.80
CA ARG A 199 5.20 -12.50 -8.87
C ARG A 199 4.75 -13.84 -9.40
N LYS A 200 3.56 -13.93 -10.00
CA LYS A 200 3.00 -15.20 -10.47
C LYS A 200 3.63 -15.64 -11.79
N GLY A 201 3.96 -14.69 -12.68
CA GLY A 201 4.60 -14.99 -13.97
C GLY A 201 3.82 -16.02 -14.80
N GLY A 202 2.49 -15.85 -14.88
CA GLY A 202 1.59 -16.78 -15.57
C GLY A 202 1.12 -17.99 -14.75
N ARG A 203 1.78 -18.32 -13.63
CA ARG A 203 1.37 -19.40 -12.71
C ARG A 203 0.27 -18.93 -11.75
N ILE A 204 -0.91 -18.68 -12.31
CA ILE A 204 -2.09 -18.20 -11.58
C ILE A 204 -3.30 -19.10 -11.89
N THR A 205 -4.17 -19.37 -10.93
CA THR A 205 -5.39 -20.15 -11.20
C THR A 205 -6.48 -19.27 -11.80
N PRO A 206 -7.49 -19.84 -12.51
CA PRO A 206 -8.63 -19.07 -13.00
C PRO A 206 -9.37 -18.31 -11.88
N ASP A 207 -9.51 -18.92 -10.70
CA ASP A 207 -10.13 -18.25 -9.54
C ASP A 207 -9.33 -17.03 -9.08
N HIS A 208 -8.01 -17.16 -8.92
CA HIS A 208 -7.16 -16.04 -8.50
C HIS A 208 -7.15 -14.93 -9.56
N ALA A 209 -7.14 -15.29 -10.85
CA ALA A 209 -7.23 -14.30 -11.92
C ALA A 209 -8.58 -13.58 -11.92
N ALA A 210 -9.69 -14.30 -11.75
CA ALA A 210 -11.03 -13.70 -11.67
C ALA A 210 -11.16 -12.75 -10.46
N PHE A 211 -10.69 -13.16 -9.28
CA PHE A 211 -10.61 -12.28 -8.11
C PHE A 211 -9.76 -11.04 -8.40
N THR A 212 -8.55 -11.23 -8.93
CA THR A 212 -7.62 -10.14 -9.24
C THR A 212 -8.24 -9.13 -10.19
N ILE A 213 -8.92 -9.59 -11.25
CA ILE A 213 -9.63 -8.72 -12.19
C ILE A 213 -10.75 -7.93 -11.50
N ARG A 214 -11.62 -8.60 -10.74
CA ARG A 214 -12.72 -7.93 -10.00
C ARG A 214 -12.17 -6.88 -9.03
N TYR A 215 -11.16 -7.25 -8.26
CA TYR A 215 -10.58 -6.39 -7.24
C TYR A 215 -9.86 -5.18 -7.82
N SER A 216 -9.03 -5.38 -8.84
CA SER A 216 -8.30 -4.28 -9.48
C SER A 216 -9.19 -3.38 -10.35
N ARG A 217 -10.30 -3.90 -10.88
CA ARG A 217 -11.33 -3.13 -11.62
C ARG A 217 -12.01 -2.06 -10.76
N ILE A 218 -12.05 -2.22 -9.43
CA ILE A 218 -12.50 -1.18 -8.49
C ILE A 218 -11.71 0.13 -8.70
N GLY A 219 -10.40 0.03 -8.96
CA GLY A 219 -9.54 1.18 -9.21
C GLY A 219 -9.96 1.95 -10.46
N VAL A 220 -10.25 1.23 -11.56
CA VAL A 220 -10.71 1.84 -12.82
C VAL A 220 -12.08 2.50 -12.66
N HIS A 221 -12.99 1.90 -11.89
CA HIS A 221 -14.28 2.54 -11.60
C HIS A 221 -14.13 3.83 -10.79
N ARG A 222 -13.11 3.88 -9.91
CA ARG A 222 -12.82 5.05 -9.08
C ARG A 222 -12.11 6.16 -9.87
N PHE A 223 -11.18 5.81 -10.76
CA PHE A 223 -10.49 6.78 -11.62
C PHE A 223 -10.41 6.24 -13.06
N PRO A 224 -11.47 6.46 -13.86
CA PRO A 224 -11.57 5.94 -15.23
C PRO A 224 -10.40 6.25 -16.18
N PRO A 225 -9.70 7.40 -16.08
CA PRO A 225 -8.58 7.69 -16.98
C PRO A 225 -7.42 6.66 -16.94
N LEU A 226 -7.34 5.81 -15.90
CA LEU A 226 -6.35 4.72 -15.83
C LEU A 226 -6.74 3.45 -16.60
N GLN A 227 -7.90 3.41 -17.27
CA GLN A 227 -8.43 2.21 -17.92
C GLN A 227 -7.45 1.55 -18.90
N GLU A 228 -6.74 2.32 -19.72
CA GLU A 228 -5.81 1.75 -20.71
C GLU A 228 -4.56 1.15 -20.05
N HIS A 229 -4.05 1.75 -18.97
CA HIS A 229 -2.96 1.19 -18.17
C HIS A 229 -3.37 -0.17 -17.59
N PHE A 230 -4.57 -0.23 -16.99
CA PHE A 230 -5.15 -1.47 -16.48
C PHE A 230 -5.25 -2.56 -17.56
N LYS A 231 -5.80 -2.22 -18.74
CA LYS A 231 -5.97 -3.19 -19.84
C LYS A 231 -4.62 -3.74 -20.33
N ILE A 232 -3.58 -2.90 -20.37
CA ILE A 232 -2.24 -3.34 -20.77
C ILE A 232 -1.68 -4.34 -19.76
N VAL A 233 -1.71 -4.01 -18.46
CA VAL A 233 -1.20 -4.93 -17.42
C VAL A 233 -1.98 -6.24 -17.40
N LEU A 234 -3.31 -6.18 -17.55
CA LEU A 234 -4.15 -7.38 -17.62
C LEU A 234 -3.83 -8.21 -18.86
N ARG A 235 -3.68 -7.59 -20.04
CA ARG A 235 -3.28 -8.29 -21.26
C ARG A 235 -1.94 -8.99 -21.08
N ASP A 236 -0.97 -8.32 -20.46
CA ASP A 236 0.34 -8.90 -20.21
C ASP A 236 0.25 -10.09 -19.25
N LEU A 237 -0.55 -10.02 -18.19
CA LEU A 237 -0.82 -11.16 -17.29
C LEU A 237 -1.40 -12.35 -18.06
N LEU A 238 -2.38 -12.12 -18.93
CA LEU A 238 -3.01 -13.17 -19.74
C LEU A 238 -2.05 -13.73 -20.80
N ASN A 239 -1.11 -12.92 -21.29
CA ASN A 239 -0.02 -13.38 -22.15
C ASN A 239 0.99 -14.23 -21.39
N ASP A 240 1.35 -13.86 -20.16
CA ASP A 240 2.23 -14.67 -19.30
C ASP A 240 1.60 -16.04 -19.02
N VAL A 241 0.28 -16.10 -18.85
CA VAL A 241 -0.49 -17.35 -18.76
C VAL A 241 -0.37 -18.17 -20.06
N ALA A 242 -0.61 -17.56 -21.23
CA ALA A 242 -0.50 -18.26 -22.50
C ALA A 242 0.92 -18.78 -22.78
N GLN A 243 1.94 -18.03 -22.39
CA GLN A 243 3.35 -18.44 -22.56
C GLN A 243 3.74 -19.58 -21.63
N SER A 244 3.27 -19.56 -20.38
CA SER A 244 3.58 -20.61 -19.39
C SER A 244 2.83 -21.92 -19.64
N ARG A 245 1.62 -21.87 -20.22
CA ARG A 245 0.80 -23.06 -20.56
C ARG A 245 -0.01 -22.88 -21.86
N PRO A 246 0.65 -22.94 -23.04
CA PRO A 246 0.01 -22.64 -24.32
C PRO A 246 -1.21 -23.53 -24.64
N ALA A 247 -1.17 -24.80 -24.27
CA ALA A 247 -2.25 -25.76 -24.55
C ALA A 247 -3.53 -25.51 -23.74
N GLU A 248 -3.42 -24.81 -22.60
CA GLU A 248 -4.53 -24.55 -21.67
C GLU A 248 -5.02 -23.10 -21.72
N ALA A 249 -4.43 -22.26 -22.58
CA ALA A 249 -4.71 -20.83 -22.60
C ALA A 249 -6.19 -20.53 -22.87
N LEU A 250 -6.79 -21.21 -23.85
CA LEU A 250 -8.20 -21.01 -24.20
C LEU A 250 -9.14 -21.44 -23.07
N SER A 251 -8.97 -22.65 -22.52
CA SER A 251 -9.80 -23.12 -21.41
C SER A 251 -9.63 -22.24 -20.17
N PHE A 252 -8.42 -21.74 -19.91
CA PHE A 252 -8.18 -20.77 -18.84
C PHE A 252 -9.00 -19.49 -19.02
N TYR A 253 -9.02 -18.92 -20.23
CA TYR A 253 -9.82 -17.72 -20.50
C TYR A 253 -11.31 -17.98 -20.32
N ASP A 254 -11.83 -19.09 -20.86
CA ASP A 254 -13.23 -19.47 -20.74
C ASP A 254 -13.65 -19.64 -19.27
N GLU A 255 -12.81 -20.28 -18.45
CA GLU A 255 -13.05 -20.42 -17.01
C GLU A 255 -13.03 -19.07 -16.27
N VAL A 256 -12.09 -18.18 -16.60
CA VAL A 256 -12.04 -16.83 -16.01
C VAL A 256 -13.30 -16.06 -16.38
N PHE A 257 -13.73 -16.08 -17.65
CA PHE A 257 -14.95 -15.41 -18.08
C PHE A 257 -16.19 -15.94 -17.36
N ALA A 258 -16.37 -17.27 -17.29
CA ALA A 258 -17.49 -17.88 -16.58
C ALA A 258 -17.52 -17.47 -15.10
N LYS A 259 -16.36 -17.38 -14.43
CA LYS A 259 -16.26 -16.92 -13.04
C LYS A 259 -16.64 -15.45 -12.88
N LEU A 260 -16.17 -14.58 -13.79
CA LEU A 260 -16.53 -13.16 -13.77
C LEU A 260 -18.04 -12.96 -13.97
N GLU A 261 -18.65 -13.69 -14.92
CA GLU A 261 -20.09 -13.65 -15.17
C GLU A 261 -20.89 -14.12 -13.95
N SER A 262 -20.45 -15.20 -13.28
CA SER A 262 -21.13 -15.72 -12.09
C SER A 262 -21.06 -14.74 -10.90
N ALA A 263 -19.98 -13.97 -10.79
CA ALA A 263 -19.76 -13.04 -9.69
C ALA A 263 -20.45 -11.68 -9.87
N ASP A 264 -20.80 -11.33 -11.11
CA ASP A 264 -21.57 -10.13 -11.45
C ASP A 264 -23.10 -10.38 -11.39
N GLN A 265 -23.54 -11.61 -11.06
CA GLN A 265 -24.94 -11.94 -10.78
C GLN A 265 -25.33 -11.56 -9.33
N PRO A 266 -26.50 -10.94 -9.12
CA PRO A 266 -26.94 -10.40 -7.82
C PRO A 266 -27.26 -11.46 -6.76
#